data_AF-A0A970QCP2-F1
#
_entry.id   AF-A0A970QCP2-F1
#
_cell.length_a   1.000
_cell.length_b   1.000
_cell.length_c   1.000
_cell.angle_alpha   90.00
_cell.angle_beta   90.00
_cell.angle_gamma   90.00
#
_symmetry.space_group_name_H-M   'P 1'
#
loop_
_entity.id
_entity.type
_entity.pdbx_description
1 polymer ?
#
loop_
_entity_poly.entity_id
_entity_poly.type
_entity_poly.pdbx_seq_one_letter_code
_entity_poly.pdbx_strand_id
1 'polypeptide(L)'
;MLQQRMIERFREACHNDAWVIAALMFGSFATGEGDAFSDIEFAVFIQDDSFESFEQRSWLNAVSPVAAYFLDDFGHHTALFENGIRGEFHFMRKSDIPIISTWQGYGWFPSLDAAVLLDRSGELSQYASALVGGPPSREGVPLVEGLALNLISQMLFGANLLNRGEHARAWALLSKAHENLLKLVRLNEGATEHWPTPSRALEKDVSEDSYNRYLACTASAEPRALCIAYHETWKWSLELFKSVVEPLNIDLPRTVIAQVQRLLNESATPHNK
;
A
#
# COMPACT_ATOMS: atom_id res chain seq x y z
N MET A 1 -6.36 -1.66 -24.18
CA MET A 1 -6.62 -0.52 -23.26
C MET A 1 -5.58 0.59 -23.49
N LEU A 2 -5.81 1.84 -23.05
CA LEU A 2 -4.84 2.94 -23.25
C LEU A 2 -3.52 2.69 -22.51
N GLN A 3 -3.59 2.29 -21.24
CA GLN A 3 -2.44 1.91 -20.40
C GLN A 3 -1.58 0.84 -21.08
N GLN A 4 -2.18 -0.23 -21.60
CA GLN A 4 -1.46 -1.29 -22.33
C GLN A 4 -0.69 -0.76 -23.55
N ARG A 5 -1.27 0.18 -24.31
CA ARG A 5 -0.54 0.81 -25.42
C ARG A 5 0.61 1.67 -24.94
N MET A 6 0.47 2.33 -23.79
CA MET A 6 1.56 3.09 -23.18
C MET A 6 2.66 2.18 -22.65
N ILE A 7 2.32 1.06 -22.01
CA ILE A 7 3.28 0.05 -21.56
C ILE A 7 4.09 -0.50 -22.75
N GLU A 8 3.43 -0.76 -23.89
CA GLU A 8 4.14 -1.22 -25.09
C GLU A 8 5.09 -0.14 -25.65
N ARG A 9 4.62 1.11 -25.75
CA ARG A 9 5.49 2.24 -26.18
C ARG A 9 6.65 2.47 -25.21
N PHE A 10 6.41 2.28 -23.92
CA PHE A 10 7.44 2.38 -22.89
C PHE A 10 8.48 1.27 -23.08
N ARG A 11 8.04 0.03 -23.31
CA ARG A 11 8.90 -1.10 -23.65
C ARG A 11 9.74 -0.79 -24.90
N GLU A 12 9.12 -0.30 -25.97
CA GLU A 12 9.81 0.14 -27.19
C GLU A 12 10.86 1.24 -26.91
N ALA A 13 10.50 2.25 -26.11
CA ALA A 13 11.41 3.33 -25.72
C ALA A 13 12.63 2.79 -24.94
N CYS A 14 12.42 1.87 -24.00
CA CYS A 14 13.51 1.20 -23.28
C CYS A 14 14.44 0.43 -24.23
N HIS A 15 13.91 -0.27 -25.23
CA HIS A 15 14.73 -1.00 -26.19
C HIS A 15 15.54 -0.08 -27.11
N ASN A 16 14.94 1.03 -27.54
CA ASN A 16 15.55 1.97 -28.48
C ASN A 16 16.62 2.87 -27.85
N ASP A 17 16.56 3.09 -26.54
CA ASP A 17 17.55 3.90 -25.82
C ASP A 17 18.69 3.02 -25.30
N ALA A 18 19.92 3.28 -25.76
CA ALA A 18 21.11 2.53 -25.36
C ALA A 18 21.57 2.83 -23.93
N TRP A 19 21.13 3.96 -23.34
CA TRP A 19 21.42 4.31 -21.96
C TRP A 19 20.55 3.52 -20.98
N VAL A 20 19.37 3.08 -21.38
CA VAL A 20 18.50 2.21 -20.56
C VAL A 20 19.00 0.77 -20.64
N ILE A 21 19.38 0.20 -19.50
CA ILE A 21 20.00 -1.14 -19.43
C ILE A 21 19.05 -2.20 -18.91
N ALA A 22 18.14 -1.81 -18.03
CA ALA A 22 17.10 -2.69 -17.55
C ALA A 22 15.85 -1.89 -17.19
N ALA A 23 14.68 -2.52 -17.27
CA ALA A 23 13.42 -1.94 -16.87
C ALA A 23 12.49 -3.02 -16.31
N LEU A 24 11.89 -2.74 -15.15
CA LEU A 24 10.99 -3.62 -14.42
C LEU A 24 9.66 -2.89 -14.21
N MET A 25 8.56 -3.48 -14.67
CA MET A 25 7.20 -3.09 -14.33
C MET A 25 6.80 -3.72 -13.00
N PHE A 26 6.10 -2.97 -12.17
CA PHE A 26 5.46 -3.47 -10.95
C PHE A 26 4.01 -3.01 -10.89
N GLY A 27 3.32 -3.32 -9.79
CA GLY A 27 1.93 -2.94 -9.61
C GLY A 27 0.92 -3.83 -10.31
N SER A 28 -0.28 -3.30 -10.53
CA SER A 28 -1.44 -4.07 -10.98
C SER A 28 -1.25 -4.75 -12.34
N PHE A 29 -0.54 -4.10 -13.28
CA PHE A 29 -0.26 -4.70 -14.58
C PHE A 29 0.72 -5.87 -14.49
N ALA A 30 1.67 -5.84 -13.55
CA ALA A 30 2.61 -6.92 -13.33
C ALA A 30 1.95 -8.14 -12.64
N THR A 31 0.87 -7.93 -11.87
CA THR A 31 0.12 -9.00 -11.19
C THR A 31 -1.11 -9.48 -11.97
N GLY A 32 -1.40 -8.89 -13.14
CA GLY A 32 -2.57 -9.26 -13.96
C GLY A 32 -3.89 -8.66 -13.50
N GLU A 33 -3.85 -7.67 -12.62
CA GLU A 33 -5.02 -6.96 -12.07
C GLU A 33 -5.23 -5.58 -12.70
N GLY A 34 -4.39 -5.19 -13.66
CA GLY A 34 -4.46 -3.88 -14.30
C GLY A 34 -5.74 -3.67 -15.12
N ASP A 35 -6.37 -2.52 -14.93
CA ASP A 35 -7.62 -2.13 -15.56
C ASP A 35 -7.60 -0.67 -16.08
N ALA A 36 -8.75 -0.16 -16.49
CA ALA A 36 -8.86 1.18 -17.09
C ALA A 36 -8.62 2.32 -16.09
N PHE A 37 -8.61 2.03 -14.79
CA PHE A 37 -8.37 2.99 -13.71
C PHE A 37 -6.97 2.88 -13.12
N SER A 38 -6.21 1.85 -13.51
CA SER A 38 -4.84 1.63 -13.07
C SER A 38 -3.89 2.68 -13.65
N ASP A 39 -2.89 3.03 -12.85
CA ASP A 39 -1.66 3.70 -13.26
C ASP A 39 -0.67 2.72 -13.92
N ILE A 40 0.49 3.23 -14.31
CA ILE A 40 1.62 2.45 -14.83
C ILE A 40 2.85 2.72 -13.98
N GLU A 41 3.58 1.68 -13.58
CA GLU A 41 4.63 1.80 -12.57
C GLU A 41 5.88 1.05 -13.00
N PHE A 42 7.05 1.72 -12.99
CA PHE A 42 8.30 1.13 -13.48
C PHE A 42 9.53 1.55 -12.68
N ALA A 43 10.45 0.60 -12.48
CA ALA A 43 11.85 0.89 -12.21
C ALA A 43 12.64 0.85 -13.51
N VAL A 44 13.47 1.88 -13.74
CA VAL A 44 14.28 2.05 -14.95
C VAL A 44 15.72 2.26 -14.54
N PHE A 45 16.60 1.40 -15.05
CA PHE A 45 18.02 1.40 -14.73
C PHE A 45 18.82 1.97 -15.90
N ILE A 46 19.49 3.09 -15.66
CA ILE A 46 20.29 3.81 -16.65
C ILE A 46 21.77 3.51 -16.42
N GLN A 47 22.58 3.47 -17.48
CA GLN A 47 24.03 3.41 -17.36
C GLN A 47 24.55 4.45 -16.36
N ASP A 48 25.48 4.04 -15.49
CA ASP A 48 25.96 4.87 -14.38
C ASP A 48 26.54 6.21 -14.89
N ASP A 49 27.34 6.17 -15.94
CA ASP A 49 27.98 7.36 -16.53
C ASP A 49 26.97 8.31 -17.22
N SER A 50 25.80 7.81 -17.61
CA SER A 50 24.77 8.58 -18.31
C SER A 50 23.67 9.11 -17.39
N PHE A 51 23.56 8.59 -16.16
CA PHE A 51 22.41 8.83 -15.28
C PHE A 51 22.16 10.32 -15.00
N GLU A 52 23.20 11.08 -14.67
CA GLU A 52 23.06 12.52 -14.34
C GLU A 52 22.61 13.37 -15.54
N SER A 53 22.91 12.92 -16.76
CA SER A 53 22.50 13.58 -18.00
C SER A 53 21.17 13.06 -18.56
N PHE A 54 20.54 12.10 -17.91
CA PHE A 54 19.33 11.46 -18.41
C PHE A 54 18.11 12.35 -18.16
N GLU A 55 17.59 12.97 -19.22
CA GLU A 55 16.42 13.87 -19.16
C GLU A 55 15.09 13.08 -19.03
N GLN A 56 14.81 12.62 -17.81
CA GLN A 56 13.68 11.71 -17.49
C GLN A 56 12.33 12.20 -18.02
N ARG A 57 11.97 13.47 -17.80
CA ARG A 57 10.71 14.04 -18.29
C ARG A 57 10.62 14.01 -19.81
N SER A 58 11.68 14.43 -20.49
CA SER A 58 11.73 14.48 -21.96
C SER A 58 11.64 13.07 -22.56
N TRP A 59 12.30 12.10 -21.92
CA TRP A 59 12.22 10.69 -22.30
C TRP A 59 10.80 10.13 -22.14
N LEU A 60 10.14 10.39 -21.00
CA LEU A 60 8.74 10.00 -20.78
C LEU A 60 7.77 10.68 -21.75
N ASN A 61 8.03 11.93 -22.12
CA ASN A 61 7.19 12.68 -23.07
C ASN A 61 7.15 12.03 -24.46
N ALA A 62 8.18 11.25 -24.84
CA ALA A 62 8.19 10.48 -26.07
C ALA A 62 7.25 9.25 -26.02
N VAL A 63 7.01 8.68 -24.84
CA VAL A 63 6.06 7.57 -24.63
C VAL A 63 4.62 8.10 -24.76
N SER A 64 4.33 9.21 -24.07
CA SER A 64 3.07 9.93 -24.11
C SER A 64 3.28 11.35 -23.58
N PRO A 65 2.56 12.38 -24.07
CA PRO A 65 2.71 13.75 -23.56
C PRO A 65 2.56 13.86 -22.05
N VAL A 66 3.55 14.46 -21.39
CA VAL A 66 3.64 14.63 -19.93
C VAL A 66 3.26 16.05 -19.53
N ALA A 67 2.11 16.19 -18.87
CA ALA A 67 1.62 17.46 -18.35
C ALA A 67 2.44 17.93 -17.14
N ALA A 68 2.75 17.02 -16.21
CA ALA A 68 3.55 17.29 -15.02
C ALA A 68 4.47 16.12 -14.66
N TYR A 69 5.65 16.44 -14.14
CA TYR A 69 6.63 15.46 -13.66
C TYR A 69 7.31 16.03 -12.42
N PHE A 70 7.22 15.33 -11.29
CA PHE A 70 7.67 15.83 -9.99
C PHE A 70 8.02 14.68 -9.03
N LEU A 71 8.82 14.99 -8.02
CA LEU A 71 9.08 14.10 -6.89
C LEU A 71 7.90 14.17 -5.92
N ASP A 72 7.30 13.02 -5.59
CA ASP A 72 6.19 12.95 -4.64
C ASP A 72 6.66 12.85 -3.17
N ASP A 73 5.69 12.80 -2.25
CA ASP A 73 5.93 12.76 -0.81
C ASP A 73 6.63 11.46 -0.35
N PHE A 74 6.73 10.46 -1.20
CA PHE A 74 7.42 9.19 -0.94
C PHE A 74 8.82 9.14 -1.54
N GLY A 75 9.23 10.20 -2.26
CA GLY A 75 10.51 10.25 -2.95
C GLY A 75 10.52 9.51 -4.30
N HIS A 76 9.34 9.16 -4.84
CA HIS A 76 9.21 8.59 -6.18
C HIS A 76 8.97 9.71 -7.20
N HIS A 77 9.34 9.49 -8.46
CA HIS A 77 8.97 10.44 -9.51
C HIS A 77 7.61 10.07 -10.10
N THR A 78 6.64 10.97 -9.93
CA THR A 78 5.30 10.83 -10.50
C THR A 78 5.18 11.63 -11.80
N ALA A 79 4.64 11.00 -12.85
CA ALA A 79 4.22 11.66 -14.08
C ALA A 79 2.68 11.71 -14.18
N LEU A 80 2.17 12.87 -14.56
CA LEU A 80 0.77 13.06 -14.97
C LEU A 80 0.75 13.25 -16.49
N PHE A 81 0.19 12.28 -17.21
CA PHE A 81 0.09 12.34 -18.67
C PHE A 81 -1.15 13.14 -19.11
N GLU A 82 -1.06 13.83 -20.25
CA GLU A 82 -2.19 14.64 -20.78
C GLU A 82 -3.45 13.81 -21.08
N ASN A 83 -3.29 12.51 -21.23
CA ASN A 83 -4.38 11.57 -21.48
C ASN A 83 -5.08 11.08 -20.19
N GLY A 84 -4.70 11.61 -19.02
CA GLY A 84 -5.31 11.32 -17.72
C GLY A 84 -4.72 10.12 -16.97
N ILE A 85 -3.73 9.43 -17.54
CA ILE A 85 -3.03 8.33 -16.85
C ILE A 85 -1.97 8.91 -15.90
N ARG A 86 -1.92 8.35 -14.69
CA ARG A 86 -0.81 8.55 -13.74
C ARG A 86 0.26 7.50 -14.01
N GLY A 87 1.52 7.84 -13.79
CA GLY A 87 2.58 6.84 -13.71
C GLY A 87 3.60 7.14 -12.62
N GLU A 88 4.12 6.08 -12.02
CA GLU A 88 5.20 6.12 -11.02
C GLU A 88 6.49 5.58 -11.65
N PHE A 89 7.59 6.31 -11.50
CA PHE A 89 8.87 5.97 -12.12
C PHE A 89 10.02 6.07 -11.11
N HIS A 90 10.79 4.99 -11.02
CA HIS A 90 12.02 4.92 -10.24
C HIS A 90 13.20 4.85 -11.21
N PHE A 91 13.75 6.01 -11.58
CA PHE A 91 14.98 6.07 -12.35
C PHE A 91 16.18 5.90 -11.42
N MET A 92 16.96 4.84 -11.65
CA MET A 92 18.12 4.47 -10.83
C MET A 92 19.35 4.20 -11.69
N ARG A 93 20.51 4.15 -11.06
CA ARG A 93 21.76 3.77 -11.73
C ARG A 93 21.75 2.27 -11.97
N LYS A 94 22.46 1.80 -12.99
CA LYS A 94 22.66 0.37 -13.24
C LYS A 94 23.27 -0.30 -12.01
N SER A 95 24.20 0.36 -11.32
CA SER A 95 24.79 -0.13 -10.06
C SER A 95 23.77 -0.43 -8.96
N ASP A 96 22.55 0.14 -9.05
CA ASP A 96 21.52 0.03 -8.03
C ASP A 96 20.54 -1.14 -8.28
N ILE A 97 20.67 -1.88 -9.39
CA ILE A 97 19.84 -3.07 -9.70
C ILE A 97 19.66 -4.03 -8.50
N PRO A 98 20.69 -4.31 -7.65
CA PRO A 98 20.52 -5.19 -6.50
C PRO A 98 19.40 -4.79 -5.52
N ILE A 99 18.97 -3.52 -5.52
CA ILE A 99 17.88 -3.02 -4.67
C ILE A 99 16.55 -3.77 -4.90
N ILE A 100 16.33 -4.32 -6.10
CA ILE A 100 15.11 -5.06 -6.44
C ILE A 100 14.89 -6.24 -5.50
N SER A 101 15.95 -6.90 -5.05
CA SER A 101 15.84 -8.01 -4.09
C SER A 101 15.27 -7.59 -2.74
N THR A 102 15.44 -6.32 -2.35
CA THR A 102 14.94 -5.78 -1.08
C THR A 102 13.43 -5.57 -1.08
N TRP A 103 12.78 -5.61 -2.25
CA TRP A 103 11.33 -5.48 -2.39
C TRP A 103 10.60 -6.79 -2.03
N GLN A 104 11.33 -7.86 -1.75
CA GLN A 104 10.78 -9.11 -1.26
C GLN A 104 9.97 -8.86 0.01
N GLY A 105 8.76 -9.44 0.06
CA GLY A 105 7.83 -9.17 1.16
C GLY A 105 6.92 -7.97 0.93
N TYR A 106 7.17 -7.14 -0.09
CA TYR A 106 6.32 -6.00 -0.46
C TYR A 106 5.71 -6.15 -1.86
N GLY A 107 6.51 -6.54 -2.85
CA GLY A 107 6.07 -6.79 -4.22
C GLY A 107 6.16 -8.26 -4.62
N TRP A 108 5.38 -8.66 -5.62
CA TRP A 108 5.46 -9.97 -6.27
C TRP A 108 4.88 -9.90 -7.69
N PHE A 109 5.20 -10.88 -8.54
CA PHE A 109 4.59 -11.08 -9.85
C PHE A 109 4.67 -12.57 -10.26
N PRO A 110 3.80 -13.06 -11.16
CA PRO A 110 3.69 -14.49 -11.46
C PRO A 110 4.89 -15.04 -12.25
N SER A 111 5.58 -14.21 -13.04
CA SER A 111 6.74 -14.60 -13.84
C SER A 111 7.61 -13.40 -14.18
N LEU A 112 8.87 -13.64 -14.56
CA LEU A 112 9.73 -12.57 -15.08
C LEU A 112 9.11 -11.91 -16.31
N ASP A 113 8.49 -12.66 -17.22
CA ASP A 113 7.86 -12.11 -18.43
C ASP A 113 6.72 -11.11 -18.13
N ALA A 114 6.06 -11.25 -16.97
CA ALA A 114 5.01 -10.33 -16.54
C ALA A 114 5.56 -8.95 -16.11
N ALA A 115 6.81 -8.88 -15.68
CA ALA A 115 7.38 -7.69 -15.05
C ALA A 115 8.61 -7.12 -15.79
N VAL A 116 9.50 -7.96 -16.31
CA VAL A 116 10.74 -7.52 -16.98
C VAL A 116 10.41 -6.99 -18.37
N LEU A 117 10.61 -5.69 -18.57
CA LEU A 117 10.43 -5.04 -19.86
C LEU A 117 11.70 -5.10 -20.71
N LEU A 118 12.85 -4.93 -20.06
CA LEU A 118 14.18 -4.96 -20.66
C LEU A 118 15.17 -5.51 -19.64
N ASP A 119 16.08 -6.38 -20.07
CA ASP A 119 17.26 -6.76 -19.30
C ASP A 119 18.40 -7.10 -20.27
N ARG A 120 19.32 -6.16 -20.47
CA ARG A 120 20.43 -6.34 -21.43
C ARG A 120 21.53 -7.27 -20.92
N SER A 121 21.61 -7.50 -19.60
CA SER A 121 22.74 -8.20 -18.97
C SER A 121 22.36 -9.51 -18.27
N GLY A 122 21.07 -9.73 -18.01
CA GLY A 122 20.57 -10.82 -17.18
C GLY A 122 20.58 -10.50 -15.67
N GLU A 123 21.23 -9.40 -15.26
CA GLU A 123 21.38 -9.03 -13.86
C GLU A 123 20.04 -8.66 -13.21
N LEU A 124 19.18 -7.89 -13.90
CA LEU A 124 17.86 -7.54 -13.37
C LEU A 124 17.05 -8.81 -13.11
N SER A 125 17.01 -9.73 -14.07
CA SER A 125 16.28 -10.98 -13.97
C SER A 125 16.77 -11.85 -12.81
N GLN A 126 18.08 -11.84 -12.54
CA GLN A 126 18.67 -12.54 -11.39
C GLN A 126 18.08 -12.03 -10.06
N TYR A 127 18.08 -10.71 -9.83
CA TYR A 127 17.52 -10.15 -8.58
C TYR A 127 15.99 -10.20 -8.53
N ALA A 128 15.33 -9.93 -9.65
CA ALA A 128 13.87 -9.97 -9.79
C ALA A 128 13.28 -11.37 -9.57
N SER A 129 14.07 -12.43 -9.76
CA SER A 129 13.64 -13.82 -9.49
C SER A 129 13.18 -14.04 -8.05
N ALA A 130 13.68 -13.23 -7.09
CA ALA A 130 13.25 -13.29 -5.68
C ALA A 130 11.79 -12.84 -5.46
N LEU A 131 11.18 -12.18 -6.45
CA LEU A 131 9.80 -11.67 -6.42
C LEU A 131 8.83 -12.55 -7.23
N VAL A 132 9.32 -13.60 -7.89
CA VAL A 132 8.50 -14.47 -8.76
C VAL A 132 7.72 -15.50 -7.94
N GLY A 133 6.45 -15.70 -8.31
CA GLY A 133 5.65 -16.86 -7.92
C GLY A 133 4.27 -16.46 -7.41
N GLY A 134 4.23 -15.66 -6.35
CA GLY A 134 2.97 -15.32 -5.69
C GLY A 134 3.16 -14.36 -4.51
N PRO A 135 2.04 -13.91 -3.90
CA PRO A 135 2.11 -13.05 -2.73
C PRO A 135 2.86 -13.75 -1.58
N PRO A 136 3.69 -13.03 -0.83
CA PRO A 136 4.40 -13.60 0.32
C PRO A 136 3.44 -14.12 1.38
N SER A 137 3.75 -15.26 2.00
CA SER A 137 3.02 -15.74 3.18
C SER A 137 3.09 -14.70 4.31
N ARG A 138 1.94 -14.43 4.94
CA ARG A 138 1.76 -13.45 6.03
C ARG A 138 1.46 -14.18 7.32
N GLU A 139 2.52 -14.68 7.93
CA GLU A 139 2.43 -15.51 9.14
C GLU A 139 3.43 -15.04 10.20
N GLY A 140 3.23 -15.56 11.41
CA GLY A 140 4.21 -15.44 12.49
C GLY A 140 3.84 -14.44 13.59
N VAL A 141 4.29 -14.80 14.79
CA VAL A 141 4.04 -14.08 16.03
C VAL A 141 4.45 -12.59 15.95
N PRO A 142 5.66 -12.22 15.47
CA PRO A 142 6.07 -10.81 15.47
C PRO A 142 5.21 -9.91 14.58
N LEU A 143 4.73 -10.44 13.44
CA LEU A 143 3.86 -9.71 12.54
C LEU A 143 2.51 -9.42 13.20
N VAL A 144 1.87 -10.46 13.74
CA VAL A 144 0.54 -10.34 14.36
C VAL A 144 0.58 -9.48 15.62
N GLU A 145 1.62 -9.65 16.45
CA GLU A 145 1.84 -8.81 17.62
C GLU A 145 2.03 -7.34 17.21
N GLY A 146 2.86 -7.07 16.21
CA GLY A 146 3.08 -5.72 15.69
C GLY A 146 1.80 -5.05 15.19
N LEU A 147 0.95 -5.79 14.46
CA LEU A 147 -0.36 -5.27 14.00
C LEU A 147 -1.28 -4.93 15.17
N ALA A 148 -1.39 -5.85 16.14
CA ALA A 148 -2.27 -5.66 17.29
C ALA A 148 -1.81 -4.48 18.16
N LEU A 149 -0.50 -4.39 18.45
CA LEU A 149 0.05 -3.30 19.26
C LEU A 149 -0.07 -1.94 18.56
N ASN A 150 0.16 -1.86 17.25
CA ASN A 150 -0.05 -0.62 16.50
C ASN A 150 -1.52 -0.20 16.50
N LEU A 151 -2.45 -1.15 16.31
CA LEU A 151 -3.87 -0.87 16.36
C LEU A 151 -4.29 -0.36 17.75
N ILE A 152 -3.86 -1.00 18.84
CA ILE A 152 -4.11 -0.53 20.21
C ILE A 152 -3.57 0.89 20.41
N SER A 153 -2.34 1.16 19.95
CA SER A 153 -1.71 2.48 20.06
C SER A 153 -2.49 3.56 19.32
N GLN A 154 -2.91 3.29 18.07
CA GLN A 154 -3.68 4.21 17.25
C GLN A 154 -5.09 4.46 17.83
N MET A 155 -5.73 3.43 18.38
CA MET A 155 -7.04 3.56 19.02
C MET A 155 -6.97 4.35 20.33
N LEU A 156 -5.92 4.16 21.13
CA LEU A 156 -5.64 5.01 22.29
C LEU A 156 -5.43 6.46 21.89
N PHE A 157 -4.62 6.70 20.87
CA PHE A 157 -4.35 8.05 20.40
C PHE A 157 -5.62 8.72 19.88
N GLY A 158 -6.39 8.03 19.05
CA GLY A 158 -7.67 8.51 18.54
C GLY A 158 -8.68 8.83 19.63
N ALA A 159 -8.84 7.96 20.63
CA ALA A 159 -9.74 8.20 21.75
C ALA A 159 -9.36 9.49 22.52
N ASN A 160 -8.06 9.74 22.72
CA ASN A 160 -7.60 11.00 23.33
C ASN A 160 -7.92 12.23 22.45
N LEU A 161 -7.77 12.12 21.13
CA LEU A 161 -8.10 13.20 20.19
C LEU A 161 -9.60 13.53 20.21
N LEU A 162 -10.47 12.52 20.25
CA LEU A 162 -11.92 12.69 20.36
C LEU A 162 -12.29 13.47 21.64
N ASN A 163 -11.76 13.05 22.80
CA ASN A 163 -12.02 13.74 24.07
C ASN A 163 -11.48 15.19 24.10
N ARG A 164 -10.44 15.50 23.32
CA ARG A 164 -9.95 16.88 23.16
C ARG A 164 -10.83 17.72 22.22
N GLY A 165 -11.67 17.09 21.40
CA GLY A 165 -12.44 17.73 20.35
C GLY A 165 -11.65 17.95 19.05
N GLU A 166 -10.50 17.28 18.86
CA GLU A 166 -9.70 17.34 17.62
C GLU A 166 -10.25 16.39 16.55
N HIS A 167 -11.54 16.53 16.22
CA HIS A 167 -12.28 15.57 15.38
C HIS A 167 -11.68 15.38 13.98
N ALA A 168 -11.22 16.44 13.31
CA ALA A 168 -10.58 16.31 11.99
C ALA A 168 -9.27 15.50 12.04
N ARG A 169 -8.51 15.65 13.13
CA ARG A 169 -7.26 14.90 13.34
C ARG A 169 -7.54 13.45 13.72
N ALA A 170 -8.56 13.21 14.54
CA ALA A 170 -9.04 11.87 14.83
C ALA A 170 -9.53 11.17 13.55
N TRP A 171 -10.31 11.87 12.72
CA TRP A 171 -10.77 11.34 11.43
C TRP A 171 -9.61 10.94 10.51
N ALA A 172 -8.58 11.78 10.38
CA ALA A 172 -7.39 11.43 9.60
C ALA A 172 -6.61 10.23 10.19
N LEU A 173 -6.52 10.14 11.52
CA LEU A 173 -5.85 9.03 12.21
C LEU A 173 -6.63 7.71 12.07
N LEU A 174 -7.96 7.75 11.99
CA LEU A 174 -8.79 6.55 11.87
C LEU A 174 -8.43 5.72 10.64
N SER A 175 -8.14 6.37 9.50
CA SER A 175 -7.65 5.69 8.30
C SER A 175 -6.33 4.93 8.55
N LYS A 176 -5.44 5.45 9.41
CA LYS A 176 -4.21 4.75 9.81
C LYS A 176 -4.47 3.56 10.72
N ALA A 177 -5.49 3.63 11.58
CA ALA A 177 -5.95 2.47 12.34
C ALA A 177 -6.49 1.37 11.42
N HIS A 178 -7.22 1.76 10.37
CA HIS A 178 -7.79 0.82 9.40
C HIS A 178 -6.73 0.02 8.63
N GLU A 179 -5.53 0.57 8.40
CA GLU A 179 -4.42 -0.17 7.79
C GLU A 179 -4.06 -1.44 8.60
N ASN A 180 -4.02 -1.35 9.94
CA ASN A 180 -3.73 -2.50 10.80
C ASN A 180 -4.96 -3.39 11.03
N LEU A 181 -6.15 -2.78 11.18
CA LEU A 181 -7.41 -3.52 11.29
C LEU A 181 -7.62 -4.43 10.08
N LEU A 182 -7.52 -3.89 8.86
CA LEU A 182 -7.77 -4.66 7.64
C LEU A 182 -6.73 -5.77 7.43
N LYS A 183 -5.48 -5.58 7.88
CA LYS A 183 -4.48 -6.66 7.89
C LYS A 183 -4.88 -7.80 8.83
N LEU A 184 -5.43 -7.50 10.02
CA LEU A 184 -5.97 -8.52 10.91
C LEU A 184 -7.22 -9.19 10.33
N VAL A 185 -8.10 -8.45 9.65
CA VAL A 185 -9.26 -9.02 8.93
C VAL A 185 -8.79 -9.99 7.85
N ARG A 186 -7.81 -9.60 7.04
CA ARG A 186 -7.23 -10.45 6.00
C ARG A 186 -6.59 -11.72 6.56
N LEU A 187 -5.90 -11.64 7.69
CA LEU A 187 -5.40 -12.82 8.39
C LEU A 187 -6.53 -13.73 8.85
N ASN A 188 -7.59 -13.15 9.42
CA ASN A 188 -8.76 -13.89 9.92
C ASN A 188 -9.52 -14.61 8.79
N GLU A 189 -9.56 -14.03 7.59
CA GLU A 189 -10.24 -14.60 6.42
C GLU A 189 -9.33 -15.37 5.47
N GLY A 190 -8.01 -15.36 5.68
CA GLY A 190 -7.04 -15.98 4.78
C GLY A 190 -6.82 -15.24 3.46
N ALA A 191 -7.32 -14.01 3.31
CA ALA A 191 -7.25 -13.20 2.08
C ALA A 191 -6.07 -12.20 2.11
N THR A 192 -4.84 -12.71 2.14
CA THR A 192 -3.61 -11.94 2.44
C THR A 192 -2.85 -11.41 1.22
N GLU A 193 -3.38 -11.61 0.02
CA GLU A 193 -2.75 -11.28 -1.26
C GLU A 193 -2.44 -9.77 -1.36
N HIS A 194 -3.41 -8.92 -0.99
CA HIS A 194 -3.28 -7.46 -1.01
C HIS A 194 -2.74 -6.90 0.31
N TRP A 195 -1.58 -7.37 0.76
CA TRP A 195 -1.04 -7.00 2.08
C TRP A 195 -0.54 -5.55 2.23
N PRO A 196 0.26 -4.98 1.30
CA PRO A 196 0.76 -3.61 1.45
C PRO A 196 -0.38 -2.58 1.42
N THR A 197 -1.41 -2.86 0.61
CA THR A 197 -2.62 -2.04 0.44
C THR A 197 -3.86 -2.82 0.87
N PRO A 198 -4.10 -2.99 2.18
CA PRO A 198 -5.11 -3.94 2.67
C PRO A 198 -6.55 -3.57 2.31
N SER A 199 -6.82 -2.35 1.83
CA SER A 199 -8.12 -1.94 1.30
C SER A 199 -8.33 -2.30 -0.18
N ARG A 200 -7.30 -2.72 -0.92
CA ARG A 200 -7.41 -3.05 -2.34
C ARG A 200 -8.32 -4.26 -2.52
N ALA A 201 -9.29 -4.15 -3.42
CA ALA A 201 -10.27 -5.19 -3.72
C ALA A 201 -11.02 -5.75 -2.49
N LEU A 202 -11.11 -4.99 -1.40
CA LEU A 202 -11.70 -5.47 -0.15
C LEU A 202 -13.15 -5.94 -0.36
N GLU A 203 -13.91 -5.29 -1.24
CA GLU A 203 -15.29 -5.65 -1.61
C GLU A 203 -15.44 -7.07 -2.19
N LYS A 204 -14.35 -7.64 -2.69
CA LYS A 204 -14.31 -8.95 -3.37
C LYS A 204 -13.55 -10.00 -2.56
N ASP A 205 -12.48 -9.58 -1.88
CA ASP A 205 -11.54 -10.47 -1.21
C ASP A 205 -12.07 -11.01 0.12
N VAL A 206 -12.94 -10.25 0.80
CA VAL A 206 -13.48 -10.62 2.11
C VAL A 206 -14.98 -10.91 2.03
N SER A 207 -15.49 -11.59 3.06
CA SER A 207 -16.91 -11.88 3.20
C SER A 207 -17.77 -10.60 3.23
N GLU A 208 -19.00 -10.71 2.73
CA GLU A 208 -19.98 -9.60 2.77
C GLU A 208 -20.19 -9.09 4.21
N ASP A 209 -20.20 -10.01 5.19
CA ASP A 209 -20.33 -9.68 6.61
C ASP A 209 -19.16 -8.84 7.11
N SER A 210 -17.91 -9.22 6.80
CA SER A 210 -16.73 -8.42 7.16
C SER A 210 -16.67 -7.09 6.42
N TYR A 211 -17.07 -7.05 5.15
CA TYR A 211 -17.12 -5.79 4.41
C TYR A 211 -18.15 -4.83 5.02
N ASN A 212 -19.35 -5.31 5.35
CA ASN A 212 -20.37 -4.52 6.05
C ASN A 212 -19.91 -4.08 7.44
N ARG A 213 -19.16 -4.93 8.16
CA ARG A 213 -18.54 -4.59 9.44
C ARG A 213 -17.52 -3.47 9.28
N TYR A 214 -16.72 -3.49 8.21
CA TYR A 214 -15.78 -2.43 7.88
C TYR A 214 -16.49 -1.12 7.55
N LEU A 215 -17.60 -1.13 6.83
CA LEU A 215 -18.37 0.10 6.56
C LEU A 215 -18.83 0.79 7.85
N ALA A 216 -19.25 0.03 8.86
CA ALA A 216 -19.61 0.56 10.18
C ALA A 216 -18.42 1.18 10.95
N CYS A 217 -17.19 0.84 10.58
CA CYS A 217 -15.96 1.41 11.12
C CYS A 217 -15.57 2.74 10.46
N THR A 218 -16.28 3.18 9.41
CA THR A 218 -15.98 4.41 8.67
C THR A 218 -16.96 5.53 9.02
N ALA A 219 -16.51 6.79 8.90
CA ALA A 219 -17.37 7.96 9.09
C ALA A 219 -16.79 9.20 8.41
N SER A 220 -17.63 10.24 8.29
CA SER A 220 -17.15 11.61 8.07
C SER A 220 -16.47 12.16 9.34
N ALA A 221 -15.90 13.36 9.25
CA ALA A 221 -15.32 14.05 10.41
C ALA A 221 -16.37 14.67 11.37
N GLU A 222 -17.66 14.38 11.19
CA GLU A 222 -18.72 14.81 12.10
C GLU A 222 -18.57 14.12 13.46
N PRO A 223 -18.58 14.86 14.59
CA PRO A 223 -18.28 14.31 15.92
C PRO A 223 -19.01 13.03 16.29
N ARG A 224 -20.35 12.98 16.12
CA ARG A 224 -21.14 11.82 16.54
C ARG A 224 -20.87 10.60 15.68
N ALA A 225 -20.87 10.77 14.36
CA ALA A 225 -20.56 9.70 13.41
C ALA A 225 -19.15 9.16 13.63
N LEU A 226 -18.17 10.05 13.85
CA LEU A 226 -16.79 9.66 14.09
C LEU A 226 -16.64 8.89 15.41
N CYS A 227 -17.29 9.32 16.48
CA CYS A 227 -17.29 8.57 17.74
C CYS A 227 -17.88 7.16 17.54
N ILE A 228 -18.97 7.01 16.78
CA ILE A 228 -19.56 5.69 16.48
C ILE A 228 -18.56 4.82 15.71
N ALA A 229 -17.93 5.35 14.66
CA ALA A 229 -16.93 4.63 13.87
C ALA A 229 -15.76 4.13 14.74
N TYR A 230 -15.23 4.96 15.64
CA TYR A 230 -14.19 4.54 16.57
C TYR A 230 -14.64 3.41 17.51
N HIS A 231 -15.89 3.41 17.96
CA HIS A 231 -16.42 2.32 18.79
C HIS A 231 -16.56 1.02 18.00
N GLU A 232 -17.07 1.08 16.76
CA GLU A 232 -17.19 -0.10 15.91
C GLU A 232 -15.82 -0.67 15.54
N THR A 233 -14.85 0.19 15.20
CA THR A 233 -13.46 -0.19 14.97
C THR A 233 -12.88 -0.87 16.20
N TRP A 234 -13.08 -0.31 17.40
CA TRP A 234 -12.53 -0.89 18.63
C TRP A 234 -13.18 -2.22 18.99
N LYS A 235 -14.51 -2.31 18.88
CA LYS A 235 -15.25 -3.54 19.13
C LYS A 235 -14.76 -4.66 18.23
N TRP A 236 -14.61 -4.39 16.93
CA TRP A 236 -14.12 -5.39 15.99
C TRP A 236 -12.64 -5.73 16.21
N SER A 237 -11.81 -4.76 16.61
CA SER A 237 -10.42 -5.01 17.01
C SER A 237 -10.33 -6.05 18.14
N LEU A 238 -11.17 -5.93 19.17
CA LEU A 238 -11.20 -6.88 20.28
C LEU A 238 -11.68 -8.28 19.88
N GLU A 239 -12.59 -8.37 18.92
CA GLU A 239 -13.04 -9.63 18.32
C GLU A 239 -11.90 -10.29 17.53
N LEU A 240 -11.19 -9.52 16.71
CA LEU A 240 -10.02 -9.98 15.93
C LEU A 240 -8.84 -10.38 16.81
N PHE A 241 -8.62 -9.68 17.94
CA PHE A 241 -7.59 -10.10 18.90
C PHE A 241 -7.88 -11.51 19.46
N LYS A 242 -9.15 -11.83 19.72
CA LYS A 242 -9.52 -13.18 20.16
C LYS A 242 -9.35 -14.23 19.06
N SER A 243 -9.68 -13.90 17.81
CA SER A 243 -9.64 -14.90 16.73
C SER A 243 -8.25 -15.07 16.10
N VAL A 244 -7.42 -14.03 16.07
CA VAL A 244 -6.12 -14.02 15.39
C VAL A 244 -4.94 -14.00 16.36
N VAL A 245 -5.05 -13.25 17.47
CA VAL A 245 -3.90 -12.96 18.36
C VAL A 245 -3.82 -13.98 19.50
N GLU A 246 -4.93 -14.28 20.17
CA GLU A 246 -4.96 -15.24 21.30
C GLU A 246 -4.46 -16.65 20.93
N PRO A 247 -4.79 -17.23 19.74
CA PRO A 247 -4.27 -18.55 19.35
C PRO A 247 -2.75 -18.62 19.24
N LEU A 248 -2.08 -17.47 19.06
CA LEU A 248 -0.63 -17.36 19.00
C LEU A 248 0.03 -17.14 20.37
N ASN A 249 -0.75 -17.13 21.46
CA ASN A 249 -0.29 -16.87 22.83
C ASN A 249 0.45 -15.52 22.98
N ILE A 250 0.01 -14.49 22.25
CA ILE A 250 0.56 -13.14 22.35
C ILE A 250 -0.11 -12.41 23.51
N ASP A 251 0.70 -11.89 24.44
CA ASP A 251 0.22 -11.13 25.59
C ASP A 251 -0.01 -9.66 25.24
N LEU A 252 -1.28 -9.27 25.08
CA LEU A 252 -1.66 -7.88 24.82
C LEU A 252 -1.75 -7.04 26.11
N PRO A 253 -1.46 -5.72 26.05
CA PRO A 253 -1.44 -4.84 27.22
C PRO A 253 -2.85 -4.54 27.76
N ARG A 254 -3.37 -5.41 28.65
CA ARG A 254 -4.73 -5.34 29.21
C ARG A 254 -5.08 -3.99 29.84
N THR A 255 -4.12 -3.36 30.53
CA THR A 255 -4.31 -2.04 31.15
C THR A 255 -4.56 -0.95 30.10
N VAL A 256 -3.85 -1.00 28.98
CA VAL A 256 -4.02 -0.06 27.86
C VAL A 256 -5.34 -0.33 27.14
N ILE A 257 -5.69 -1.59 26.90
CA ILE A 257 -6.98 -1.98 26.31
C ILE A 257 -8.16 -1.43 27.14
N ALA A 258 -8.12 -1.59 28.46
CA ALA A 258 -9.14 -1.04 29.35
C ALA A 258 -9.19 0.50 29.29
N GLN A 259 -8.04 1.15 29.17
CA GLN A 259 -7.94 2.60 29.06
C GLN A 259 -8.53 3.13 27.74
N VAL A 260 -8.32 2.44 26.62
CA VAL A 260 -8.95 2.77 25.32
C VAL A 260 -10.47 2.72 25.46
N GLN A 261 -11.01 1.62 26.01
CA GLN A 261 -12.46 1.47 26.20
C GLN A 261 -13.05 2.59 27.04
N ARG A 262 -12.38 2.96 28.14
CA ARG A 262 -12.82 4.06 29.00
C ARG A 262 -12.89 5.38 28.25
N LEU A 263 -11.83 5.74 27.51
CA LEU A 263 -11.78 7.01 26.78
C LEU A 263 -12.80 7.08 25.65
N LEU A 264 -13.05 5.97 24.94
CA LEU A 264 -14.10 5.92 23.92
C LEU A 264 -15.48 6.15 24.54
N ASN A 265 -15.77 5.51 25.68
CA ASN A 265 -17.03 5.74 26.38
C ASN A 265 -17.19 7.20 26.82
N GLU A 266 -16.11 7.86 27.28
CA GLU A 266 -16.11 9.27 27.67
C GLU A 266 -16.38 10.23 26.49
N SER A 267 -15.86 9.93 25.30
CA SER A 267 -16.07 10.77 24.10
C SER A 267 -17.48 10.66 23.51
N ALA A 268 -18.22 9.59 23.85
CA ALA A 268 -19.61 9.42 23.43
C ALA A 268 -20.59 10.28 24.26
N THR A 269 -20.18 10.73 25.45
CA THR A 269 -20.97 11.64 26.29
C THR A 269 -20.82 13.08 25.84
N PRO A 270 -21.91 13.83 25.55
CA PRO A 270 -21.83 15.24 25.23
C PRO A 270 -21.08 15.99 26.32
N HIS A 271 -19.94 16.58 25.99
CA HIS A 271 -19.32 17.53 26.88
C HIS A 271 -20.21 18.78 26.87
N ASN A 272 -20.96 19.00 27.94
CA ASN A 272 -21.61 20.29 28.20
C ASN A 272 -20.50 21.34 28.26
N LYS A 273 -20.26 22.02 27.13
CA LYS A 273 -19.50 23.26 27.05
C LYS A 273 -20.48 24.40 26.91
#